data_AF-A0A946J321-F1
#
_entry.id   AF-A0A946J321-F1
#
_cell.length_a   1.000
_cell.length_b   1.000
_cell.length_c   1.000
_cell.angle_alpha   90.00
_cell.angle_beta   90.00
_cell.angle_gamma   90.00
#
_symmetry.space_group_name_H-M   'P 1'
#
loop_
_entity.id
_entity.type
_entity.pdbx_description
1 polymer ?
#
loop_
_entity_poly.entity_id
_entity_poly.type
_entity_poly.pdbx_seq_one_letter_code
_entity_poly.pdbx_strand_id
1 'polypeptide(L)' 'MISNLSDEKIQILIDRIDALVEKVTNGDYTDEARERLLSMLAAIREIATDNLAQDNPAQLDLDALFENLN' A
#
# COMPACT_ATOMS: atom_id res chain seq x y z
N MET A 1 -9.96 21.76 3.31
CA MET A 1 -8.67 21.45 3.96
C MET A 1 -8.41 19.98 3.71
N ILE A 2 -7.42 19.66 2.89
CA ILE A 2 -7.00 18.28 2.65
C ILE A 2 -6.17 17.91 3.87
N SER A 3 -6.64 16.94 4.66
CA SER A 3 -5.95 16.52 5.88
C SER A 3 -4.72 15.70 5.49
N ASN A 4 -3.54 16.29 5.58
CA ASN A 4 -2.27 15.57 5.48
C ASN A 4 -2.27 14.42 6.52
N LEU A 5 -2.08 13.19 6.06
CA LEU A 5 -1.79 12.07 6.95
C LEU A 5 -0.43 12.38 7.61
N SER A 6 -0.36 12.33 8.94
CA SER A 6 0.93 12.47 9.63
C SER A 6 1.82 11.28 9.30
N ASP A 7 3.14 11.47 9.28
CA ASP A 7 4.14 10.43 9.02
C ASP A 7 3.90 9.17 9.88
N GLU A 8 3.46 9.35 11.13
CA GLU A 8 3.05 8.27 12.04
C GLU A 8 1.93 7.39 11.46
N LYS A 9 0.92 8.00 10.82
CA LYS A 9 -0.19 7.25 10.19
C LYS A 9 0.28 6.50 8.95
N ILE A 10 1.24 7.06 8.22
CA ILE A 10 1.81 6.41 7.04
C ILE A 10 2.68 5.22 7.46
N GLN A 11 3.47 5.37 8.53
CA GLN A 11 4.23 4.26 9.10
C GLN A 11 3.30 3.12 9.59
N ILE A 12 2.21 3.46 10.30
CA ILE A 12 1.19 2.47 10.70
C ILE A 12 0.57 1.75 9.49
N LEU A 13 0.39 2.46 8.37
CA LEU A 13 -0.11 1.86 7.14
C LEU A 13 0.90 0.85 6.56
N ILE A 14 2.19 1.20 6.50
CA ILE A 14 3.26 0.31 6.03
C ILE A 14 3.34 -0.95 6.90
N ASP A 15 3.34 -0.80 8.23
CA ASP A 15 3.40 -1.94 9.15
C ASP A 15 2.20 -2.90 8.97
N ARG A 16 1.01 -2.35 8.70
CA ARG A 16 -0.19 -3.13 8.39
C ARG A 16 -0.09 -3.85 7.05
N ILE A 17 0.50 -3.21 6.04
CA ILE A 17 0.75 -3.83 4.74
C ILE A 17 1.72 -4.99 4.89
N ASP A 18 2.80 -4.84 5.65
CA ASP A 18 3.76 -5.92 5.92
C ASP A 18 3.09 -7.12 6.61
N ALA A 19 2.24 -6.87 7.60
CA ALA A 19 1.46 -7.93 8.24
C ALA A 19 0.44 -8.59 7.29
N LEU A 20 -0.11 -7.86 6.32
CA LEU A 20 -1.00 -8.42 5.30
C LEU A 20 -0.23 -9.24 4.27
N VAL A 21 0.96 -8.80 3.87
CA VAL A 21 1.86 -9.57 2.99
C VAL A 21 2.16 -10.92 3.61
N GLU A 22 2.54 -10.96 4.90
CA GLU A 22 2.80 -12.22 5.60
C GLU A 22 1.58 -13.16 5.59
N LYS A 23 0.38 -12.61 5.83
CA LYS A 23 -0.88 -13.38 5.78
C LYS A 23 -1.19 -13.90 4.38
N VAL A 24 -0.95 -13.10 3.34
CA VAL A 24 -1.17 -13.50 1.95
C VAL A 24 -0.17 -14.57 1.52
N THR A 25 1.10 -14.41 1.89
CA THR A 25 2.17 -15.38 1.61
C THR A 25 1.91 -16.72 2.29
N ASN A 26 1.50 -16.72 3.56
CA ASN A 26 1.30 -17.94 4.35
C ASN A 26 -0.14 -18.49 4.29
N GLY A 27 -1.06 -17.76 3.66
CA GLY A 27 -2.46 -18.13 3.59
C GLY A 27 -2.77 -19.13 2.48
N ASP A 28 -3.91 -19.79 2.62
CA ASP A 28 -4.43 -20.75 1.66
C ASP A 28 -5.16 -20.02 0.52
N TYR A 29 -4.36 -19.42 -0.36
CA TYR A 29 -4.81 -18.76 -1.60
C TYR A 29 -4.32 -19.56 -2.79
N THR A 30 -5.07 -19.50 -3.90
CA THR A 30 -4.53 -19.95 -5.20
C THR A 30 -3.32 -19.08 -5.57
N ASP A 31 -2.36 -19.63 -6.30
CA ASP A 31 -1.15 -18.89 -6.66
C ASP A 31 -1.47 -17.58 -7.40
N GLU A 32 -2.46 -17.61 -8.31
CA GLU A 32 -2.94 -16.43 -9.03
C GLU A 32 -3.55 -15.36 -8.09
N ALA A 33 -4.33 -15.78 -7.09
CA ALA A 33 -4.89 -14.85 -6.11
C ALA A 33 -3.81 -14.28 -5.19
N ARG A 34 -2.82 -15.09 -4.80
CA ARG A 34 -1.68 -14.67 -4.00
C ARG A 34 -0.85 -13.63 -4.74
N GLU A 35 -0.50 -13.87 -5.99
CA GLU A 35 0.29 -12.95 -6.82
C GLU A 35 -0.41 -11.62 -7.01
N ARG A 36 -1.71 -11.60 -7.33
CA ARG A 36 -2.49 -10.37 -7.45
C ARG A 36 -2.53 -9.59 -6.13
N LEU A 37 -2.79 -10.26 -5.00
CA LEU A 37 -2.84 -9.62 -3.69
C LEU A 37 -1.48 -9.06 -3.28
N LEU A 38 -0.39 -9.79 -3.51
CA LEU A 38 0.96 -9.30 -3.23
C LEU A 38 1.33 -8.10 -4.11
N SER A 39 0.96 -8.11 -5.39
CA SER A 39 1.16 -6.97 -6.29
C SER A 39 0.40 -5.73 -5.83
N MET A 40 -0.87 -5.89 -5.42
CA MET A 40 -1.66 -4.81 -4.83
C MET A 40 -1.03 -4.24 -3.56
N LEU A 41 -0.59 -5.10 -2.64
CA LEU A 41 0.04 -4.67 -1.40
C LEU A 41 1.39 -3.98 -1.65
N ALA A 42 2.16 -4.44 -2.65
CA ALA A 42 3.41 -3.80 -3.06
C ALA A 42 3.17 -2.38 -3.59
N ALA A 43 2.18 -2.19 -4.48
CA ALA A 43 1.82 -0.88 -5.01
C ALA A 43 1.36 0.10 -3.91
N ILE A 44 0.54 -0.37 -2.96
CA ILE A 44 0.10 0.47 -1.83
C ILE A 44 1.30 0.83 -0.93
N ARG A 45 2.24 -0.11 -0.71
CA ARG A 45 3.46 0.14 0.08
C ARG A 45 4.34 1.19 -0.58
N GLU A 46 4.53 1.09 -1.89
CA GLU A 46 5.34 2.04 -2.68
C GLU A 46 4.79 3.45 -2.53
N ILE A 47 3.49 3.64 -2.72
CA ILE A 47 2.85 4.95 -2.58
C ILE A 47 2.87 5.46 -1.14
N ALA A 48 2.69 4.60 -0.14
CA ALA A 48 2.84 5.00 1.25
C ALA A 48 4.28 5.46 1.54
N THR A 49 5.27 4.74 1.02
CA THR A 49 6.70 5.08 1.20
C THR A 49 7.07 6.37 0.47
N ASP A 50 6.57 6.57 -0.75
CA ASP A 50 6.78 7.79 -1.53
C ASP A 50 6.16 9.01 -0.83
N ASN A 51 5.01 8.83 -0.17
CA ASN A 51 4.39 9.89 0.62
C ASN A 51 5.16 10.25 1.90
N LEU A 52 5.89 9.30 2.50
CA LEU A 52 6.86 9.60 3.58
C LEU A 52 8.11 10.32 3.06
N ALA A 53 8.49 10.06 1.80
CA ALA A 53 9.67 10.66 1.19
C ALA A 53 9.44 12.09 0.67
N GLN A 54 8.18 12.54 0.58
CA GLN A 54 7.82 13.87 0.11
C GLN A 54 7.60 14.85 1.27
N ASP A 55 8.32 15.98 1.25
CA ASP A 55 8.14 17.14 2.16
C ASP A 55 6.71 17.75 2.11
N ASN A 56 5.94 17.40 1.09
CA ASN A 56 4.53 17.76 0.92
C ASN A 56 3.78 16.52 0.41
N PRO A 57 3.13 15.73 1.29
CA PRO A 57 2.58 14.43 0.93
C PRO A 57 1.55 14.61 -0.18
N ALA A 58 1.84 14.05 -1.35
CA ALA A 58 0.88 14.01 -2.43
C ALA A 58 -0.36 13.27 -1.93
N GLN A 59 -1.51 13.86 -2.21
CA GLN A 59 -2.80 13.24 -1.90
C GLN A 59 -2.81 11.83 -2.49
N LEU A 60 -2.96 10.82 -1.63
CA LEU A 60 -2.87 9.41 -2.00
C LEU A 60 -3.98 9.12 -3.01
N ASP A 61 -3.63 9.14 -4.30
CA ASP A 61 -4.57 8.96 -5.40
C ASP A 61 -4.84 7.46 -5.55
N LEU A 62 -5.87 7.02 -4.82
CA LEU A 62 -6.34 5.64 -4.86
C LEU A 62 -6.84 5.26 -6.26
N ASP A 63 -7.27 6.21 -7.09
CA ASP A 63 -7.77 5.92 -8.43
C ASP A 63 -6.60 5.56 -9.36
N ALA A 64 -5.46 6.28 -9.24
CA ALA A 64 -4.23 5.93 -9.95
C ALA A 64 -3.65 4.56 -9.55
N LEU A 65 -3.87 4.12 -8.30
CA LEU A 65 -3.52 2.75 -7.86
C LEU A 65 -4.30 1.68 -8.62
N PHE A 66 -5.61 1.89 -8.78
CA PHE A 66 -6.47 0.93 -9.48
C PHE A 66 -6.21 0.90 -10.99
N GLU A 67 -5.76 2.00 -11.60
CA GLU A 67 -5.35 2.01 -13.01
C GLU A 67 -4.07 1.21 -13.28
N ASN A 68 -3.10 1.20 -12.35
CA ASN A 68 -1.84 0.45 -12.46
C ASN A 68 -1.97 -1.04 -12.10
N LEU A 69 -3.17 -1.49 -11.70
CA LEU A 69 -3.46 -2.89 -11.35
C LEU A 69 -4.05 -3.71 -12.52
N ASN A 70 -4.06 -3.16 -13.74
CA ASN A 70 -4.44 -3.86 -14.97
C ASN A 70 -3.30 -4.70 -15.55
#